data_AF-A0A4R0YS02-F1
#
_entry.id   AF-A0A4R0YS02-F1
#
_cell.length_a   1.000
_cell.length_b   1.000
_cell.length_c   1.000
_cell.angle_alpha   90.00
_cell.angle_beta   90.00
_cell.angle_gamma   90.00
#
_symmetry.space_group_name_H-M   'P 1'
#
loop_
_entity.id
_entity.type
_entity.pdbx_description
1 polymer ?
#
loop_
_entity_poly.entity_id
_entity_poly.type
_entity_poly.pdbx_seq_one_letter_code
_entity_poly.pdbx_strand_id
1 'polypeptide(L)'
;MRARSLRGIAVWAGLFALGMAMHATAQEAGQPPLRWKRFPSLDESACHTVGGEWGVFGIPGAPIPPSCKVPTKDAGKACKKSAECEGYCLQDEPTSDPSSGMCSREQQPLSCHGYVEDGIASRVCVD
;
A
#
# COMPACT_ATOMS: atom_id res chain seq x y z
N MET A 1 -20.23 81.19 -11.25
CA MET A 1 -20.62 79.84 -10.78
C MET A 1 -21.21 79.06 -11.94
N ARG A 2 -20.71 77.83 -12.15
CA ARG A 2 -21.22 76.72 -12.99
C ARG A 2 -21.45 76.97 -14.49
N ALA A 3 -20.45 76.63 -15.30
CA ALA A 3 -20.65 76.12 -16.65
C ALA A 3 -20.22 74.64 -16.69
N ARG A 4 -21.18 73.73 -16.91
CA ARG A 4 -20.96 72.30 -17.15
C ARG A 4 -20.35 72.14 -18.54
N SER A 5 -19.18 71.54 -18.65
CA SER A 5 -18.60 71.10 -19.92
C SER A 5 -18.57 69.57 -19.95
N LEU A 6 -19.32 69.01 -20.90
CA LEU A 6 -19.24 67.62 -21.33
C LEU A 6 -17.96 67.43 -22.15
N ARG A 7 -17.15 66.41 -21.83
CA ARG A 7 -16.28 65.70 -22.79
C ARG A 7 -15.81 64.39 -22.17
N GLY A 8 -15.96 63.31 -22.93
CA GLY A 8 -15.85 61.94 -22.49
C GLY A 8 -14.44 61.53 -22.04
N ILE A 9 -14.40 60.48 -21.22
CA ILE A 9 -13.19 59.74 -20.93
C ILE A 9 -13.35 58.36 -21.53
N ALA A 10 -12.37 58.08 -22.38
CA ALA A 10 -12.25 56.91 -23.22
C ALA A 10 -12.18 55.61 -22.42
N VAL A 11 -12.68 54.58 -23.10
CA VAL A 11 -12.41 53.16 -22.89
C VAL A 11 -10.94 52.94 -22.54
N TRP A 12 -10.70 52.26 -21.41
CA TRP A 12 -9.53 51.40 -21.24
C TRP A 12 -10.04 50.06 -20.70
N ALA A 13 -10.44 49.20 -21.64
CA ALA A 13 -10.41 47.76 -21.45
C ALA A 13 -8.94 47.34 -21.37
N GLY A 14 -8.53 46.66 -20.31
CA GLY A 14 -7.16 46.17 -20.22
C GLY A 14 -6.82 45.48 -18.90
N LEU A 15 -6.86 44.15 -18.94
CA LEU A 15 -5.94 43.24 -18.23
C LEU A 15 -5.96 43.24 -16.69
N PHE A 16 -6.98 42.59 -16.11
CA PHE A 16 -6.84 41.86 -14.84
C PHE A 16 -6.90 40.36 -15.12
N ALA A 17 -5.84 39.84 -15.72
CA ALA A 17 -5.64 38.40 -15.89
C ALA A 17 -4.17 38.12 -15.65
N LEU A 18 -3.79 37.74 -14.42
CA LEU A 18 -2.65 36.87 -14.09
C LEU A 18 -2.51 36.82 -12.57
N GLY A 19 -3.11 35.80 -11.97
CA GLY A 19 -3.02 35.56 -10.53
C GLY A 19 -3.80 34.32 -10.06
N MET A 20 -4.07 33.36 -10.95
CA MET A 20 -4.45 32.02 -10.49
C MET A 20 -3.18 31.37 -9.95
N ALA A 21 -2.98 31.50 -8.64
CA ALA A 21 -2.04 30.67 -7.91
C ALA A 21 -2.41 29.21 -8.20
N MET A 22 -1.56 28.56 -8.99
CA MET A 22 -1.62 27.13 -9.24
C MET A 22 -1.40 26.43 -7.91
N HIS A 23 -2.50 26.07 -7.26
CA HIS A 23 -2.48 25.06 -6.21
C HIS A 23 -2.18 23.75 -6.94
N ALA A 24 -0.90 23.43 -7.07
CA ALA A 24 -0.47 22.08 -7.37
C ALA A 24 -0.95 21.22 -6.20
N THR A 25 -2.11 20.61 -6.35
CA THR A 25 -2.54 19.53 -5.45
C THR A 25 -1.46 18.45 -5.60
N ALA A 26 -0.61 18.30 -4.59
CA ALA A 26 0.19 17.11 -4.43
C ALA A 26 -0.81 15.96 -4.43
N GLN A 27 -0.82 15.19 -5.51
CA GLN A 27 -1.66 14.01 -5.64
C GLN A 27 -1.28 13.11 -4.47
N GLU A 28 -2.21 12.92 -3.52
CA GLU A 28 -2.08 11.87 -2.51
C GLU A 28 -1.74 10.60 -3.28
N ALA A 29 -0.52 10.11 -3.09
CA ALA A 29 -0.08 8.86 -3.68
C ALA A 29 -0.92 7.76 -3.02
N GLY A 30 -2.07 7.47 -3.64
CA GLY A 30 -2.83 6.27 -3.34
C GLY A 30 -1.85 5.11 -3.47
N GLN A 31 -1.70 4.33 -2.38
CA GLN A 31 -0.81 3.18 -2.36
C GLN A 31 -1.08 2.32 -3.60
N PRO A 32 -0.04 1.91 -4.35
CA PRO A 32 -0.23 1.03 -5.49
C PRO A 32 -0.95 -0.23 -5.01
N PRO A 33 -1.83 -0.80 -5.85
CA PRO A 33 -2.64 -1.92 -5.44
C PRO A 33 -1.73 -3.11 -5.09
N LEU A 34 -1.84 -3.60 -3.85
CA LEU A 34 -1.22 -4.86 -3.49
C LEU A 34 -1.80 -5.99 -4.33
N ARG A 35 -0.93 -6.91 -4.74
CA ARG A 35 -1.31 -8.13 -5.47
C ARG A 35 -1.59 -9.25 -4.47
N TRP A 36 -2.78 -9.24 -3.91
CA TRP A 36 -3.23 -10.27 -2.96
C TRP A 36 -3.22 -11.67 -3.60
N LYS A 37 -2.55 -12.60 -2.92
CA LYS A 37 -2.56 -14.01 -3.25
C LYS A 37 -3.66 -14.73 -2.49
N ARG A 38 -4.34 -15.64 -3.20
CA ARG A 38 -5.34 -16.53 -2.63
C ARG A 38 -4.68 -17.86 -2.30
N PHE A 39 -4.69 -18.23 -1.04
CA PHE A 39 -4.28 -19.56 -0.59
C PHE A 39 -5.54 -20.38 -0.25
N PRO A 40 -5.55 -21.68 -0.57
CA PRO A 40 -6.67 -22.55 -0.20
C PRO A 40 -6.72 -22.71 1.32
N SER A 41 -7.92 -22.70 1.90
CA SER A 41 -8.11 -23.14 3.27
C SER A 41 -7.88 -24.64 3.36
N LEU A 42 -7.00 -25.07 4.25
CA LEU A 42 -6.74 -26.48 4.53
C LEU A 42 -7.46 -26.89 5.81
N ASP A 43 -7.89 -28.14 5.89
CA ASP A 43 -8.21 -28.78 7.16
C ASP A 43 -6.93 -29.18 7.92
N GLU A 44 -7.08 -29.64 9.16
CA GLU A 44 -5.97 -30.00 10.04
C GLU A 44 -5.05 -31.09 9.45
N SER A 45 -5.64 -32.13 8.85
CA SER A 45 -4.88 -33.25 8.27
C SER A 45 -4.09 -32.79 7.05
N ALA A 46 -4.72 -32.04 6.15
CA ALA A 46 -4.08 -31.45 4.99
C ALA A 46 -2.99 -30.44 5.39
N CYS A 47 -3.21 -29.68 6.47
CA CYS A 47 -2.23 -28.74 7.02
C CYS A 47 -0.93 -29.45 7.40
N HIS A 48 -1.02 -30.53 8.19
CA HIS A 48 0.16 -31.30 8.58
C HIS A 48 0.84 -31.98 7.39
N THR A 49 0.07 -32.43 6.40
CA THR A 49 0.62 -33.06 5.18
C THR A 49 1.53 -32.10 4.39
N VAL A 50 1.20 -30.80 4.36
CA VAL A 50 2.04 -29.78 3.71
C VAL A 50 3.11 -29.18 4.63
N GLY A 51 3.24 -29.71 5.86
CA GLY A 51 4.19 -29.22 6.87
C GLY A 51 3.77 -27.94 7.59
N GLY A 52 2.46 -27.66 7.63
CA GLY A 52 1.90 -26.46 8.26
C GLY A 52 1.65 -26.56 9.77
N GLU A 53 1.65 -25.38 10.39
CA GLU A 53 1.14 -24.99 11.71
C GLU A 53 -0.39 -25.10 11.85
N TRP A 54 -1.00 -26.12 12.48
CA TRP A 54 -2.44 -26.03 12.84
C TRP A 54 -2.61 -25.35 14.20
N GLY A 55 -3.43 -24.30 14.26
CA GLY A 55 -3.65 -23.58 15.52
C GLY A 55 -4.53 -22.35 15.38
N VAL A 56 -4.76 -21.66 16.50
CA VAL A 56 -5.43 -20.36 16.51
C VAL A 56 -4.36 -19.28 16.36
N PHE A 57 -4.46 -18.50 15.29
CA PHE A 57 -3.54 -17.41 14.98
C PHE A 57 -4.33 -16.10 14.87
N GLY A 58 -3.65 -14.96 15.07
CA GLY A 58 -4.27 -13.63 15.12
C GLY A 58 -4.32 -13.08 16.54
N ILE A 59 -5.35 -12.29 16.86
CA ILE A 59 -5.47 -11.59 18.14
C ILE A 59 -5.81 -12.57 19.29
N PRO A 60 -4.98 -12.64 20.36
CA PRO A 60 -5.27 -13.50 21.51
C PRO A 60 -6.61 -13.15 22.18
N GLY A 61 -7.43 -14.17 22.46
CA GLY A 61 -8.72 -14.02 23.16
C GLY A 61 -9.90 -13.64 22.25
N ALA A 62 -9.67 -13.33 20.98
CA ALA A 62 -10.75 -13.20 20.00
C ALA A 62 -11.32 -14.60 19.64
N PRO A 63 -12.62 -14.72 19.30
CA PRO A 63 -13.24 -15.99 18.90
C PRO A 63 -12.85 -16.37 17.46
N ILE A 64 -11.58 -16.69 17.24
CA ILE A 64 -11.02 -17.05 15.93
C ILE A 64 -10.97 -18.58 15.81
N PRO A 65 -11.52 -19.18 14.73
CA PRO A 65 -11.38 -20.62 14.51
C PRO A 65 -9.92 -21.00 14.23
N PRO A 66 -9.49 -22.23 14.53
CA PRO A 66 -8.17 -22.69 14.15
C PRO A 66 -8.03 -22.69 12.61
N SER A 67 -6.82 -22.41 12.14
CA SER A 67 -6.46 -22.37 10.72
C SER A 67 -5.06 -22.95 10.51
N CYS A 68 -4.67 -23.06 9.24
CA CYS A 68 -3.37 -23.59 8.86
C CYS A 68 -2.39 -22.47 8.51
N LYS A 69 -1.22 -22.48 9.16
CA LYS A 69 -0.10 -21.59 8.89
C LYS A 69 0.95 -22.36 8.08
N VAL A 70 0.94 -22.16 6.76
CA VAL A 70 1.82 -22.90 5.83
C VAL A 70 3.14 -22.15 5.65
N PRO A 71 4.30 -22.76 5.98
CA PRO A 71 5.61 -22.14 5.74
C PRO A 71 5.92 -22.09 4.25
N THR A 72 6.70 -21.09 3.84
CA THR A 72 7.26 -20.99 2.49
C THR A 72 8.67 -21.57 2.46
N LYS A 73 9.10 -22.06 1.30
CA LYS A 73 10.45 -22.62 1.12
C LYS A 73 11.48 -21.56 0.76
N ASP A 74 11.04 -20.37 0.41
CA ASP A 74 11.86 -19.26 -0.05
C ASP A 74 11.99 -18.12 0.96
N ALA A 75 11.55 -18.35 2.20
CA ALA A 75 11.70 -17.42 3.31
C ALA A 75 13.10 -16.77 3.36
N GLY A 76 13.13 -15.44 3.45
CA GLY A 76 14.37 -14.66 3.55
C GLY A 76 15.10 -14.41 2.23
N LYS A 77 14.68 -15.00 1.11
CA LYS A 77 15.25 -14.65 -0.21
C LYS A 77 14.90 -13.21 -0.58
N ALA A 78 15.86 -12.47 -1.12
CA ALA A 78 15.63 -11.12 -1.60
C ALA A 78 14.62 -11.11 -2.76
N CYS A 79 13.72 -10.13 -2.76
CA CYS A 79 12.67 -9.97 -3.75
C CYS A 79 12.38 -8.48 -4.02
N LYS A 80 11.74 -8.20 -5.16
CA LYS A 80 11.25 -6.85 -5.52
C LYS A 80 9.73 -6.74 -5.63
N LYS A 81 9.04 -7.88 -5.61
CA LYS A 81 7.57 -7.98 -5.67
C LYS A 81 7.10 -9.37 -5.22
N SER A 82 5.85 -9.49 -4.79
CA SER A 82 5.35 -10.76 -4.24
C SER A 82 5.26 -11.89 -5.27
N ALA A 83 5.22 -11.58 -6.58
CA ALA A 83 5.24 -12.60 -7.63
C ALA A 83 6.53 -13.44 -7.67
N GLU A 84 7.61 -12.97 -7.02
CA GLU A 84 8.89 -13.67 -6.92
C GLU A 84 8.94 -14.66 -5.74
N CYS A 85 7.95 -14.62 -4.85
CA CYS A 85 7.91 -15.43 -3.64
C CYS A 85 6.78 -16.48 -3.69
N GLU A 86 6.85 -17.55 -2.90
CA GLU A 86 5.72 -18.45 -2.64
C GLU A 86 4.63 -17.72 -1.85
N GLY A 87 5.04 -16.92 -0.86
CA GLY A 87 4.20 -15.98 -0.10
C GLY A 87 4.26 -14.56 -0.67
N TYR A 88 4.64 -13.58 0.16
CA TYR A 88 4.71 -12.17 -0.20
C TYR A 88 6.14 -11.62 -0.09
N CYS A 89 6.41 -10.53 -0.81
CA CYS A 89 7.66 -9.79 -0.64
C CYS A 89 7.48 -8.75 0.45
N LEU A 90 8.17 -8.92 1.58
CA LEU A 90 7.96 -8.12 2.78
C LEU A 90 9.21 -7.33 3.18
N GLN A 91 8.97 -6.21 3.85
CA GLN A 91 9.97 -5.35 4.43
C GLN A 91 9.51 -5.01 5.87
N ASP A 92 10.16 -5.62 6.86
CA ASP A 92 9.80 -5.48 8.28
C ASP A 92 10.33 -4.18 8.89
N GLU A 93 11.49 -3.70 8.42
CA GLU A 93 12.14 -2.49 8.92
C GLU A 93 12.08 -1.38 7.87
N PRO A 94 11.99 -0.09 8.27
CA PRO A 94 12.14 1.02 7.34
C PRO A 94 13.58 1.03 6.80
N THR A 95 13.78 0.38 5.66
CA THR A 95 15.07 0.44 4.96
C THR A 95 15.14 1.72 4.15
N SER A 96 16.35 2.18 3.86
CA SER A 96 16.57 3.30 2.95
C SER A 96 16.17 3.00 1.51
N ASP A 97 15.88 1.74 1.18
CA ASP A 97 15.48 1.29 -0.14
C ASP A 97 14.11 0.58 -0.09
N PRO A 98 13.01 1.33 -0.29
CA PRO A 98 11.65 0.77 -0.32
C PRO A 98 11.41 -0.17 -1.52
N SER A 99 12.41 -0.34 -2.41
CA SER A 99 12.27 -1.12 -3.64
C SER A 99 12.64 -2.60 -3.51
N SER A 100 13.12 -3.04 -2.33
CA SER A 100 13.47 -4.44 -2.08
C SER A 100 12.99 -4.94 -0.72
N GLY A 101 12.64 -6.22 -0.68
CA GLY A 101 12.21 -6.93 0.52
C GLY A 101 12.78 -8.34 0.58
N MET A 102 12.24 -9.13 1.49
CA MET A 102 12.51 -10.55 1.67
C MET A 102 11.21 -11.34 1.54
N CYS A 103 11.29 -12.53 0.94
CA CYS A 103 10.15 -13.42 0.88
C CYS A 103 9.69 -13.82 2.29
N SER A 104 8.38 -13.74 2.52
CA SER A 104 7.73 -14.01 3.81
C SER A 104 8.03 -15.43 4.28
N ARG A 105 8.01 -15.65 5.61
CA ARG A 105 8.21 -16.99 6.21
C ARG A 105 7.05 -17.95 5.99
N GLU A 106 5.87 -17.40 5.76
CA GLU A 106 4.61 -18.12 5.62
C GLU A 106 3.79 -17.53 4.48
N GLN A 107 2.89 -18.34 3.91
CA GLN A 107 2.06 -17.94 2.78
C GLN A 107 1.16 -16.75 3.12
N GLN A 108 0.64 -16.74 4.35
CA GLN A 108 -0.26 -15.70 4.87
C GLN A 108 0.38 -15.07 6.11
N PRO A 109 1.27 -14.07 5.92
CA PRO A 109 1.93 -13.40 7.03
C PRO A 109 0.91 -12.63 7.86
N LEU A 110 0.90 -12.91 9.16
CA LEU A 110 0.10 -12.18 10.13
C LEU A 110 0.91 -11.03 10.71
N SER A 111 0.24 -10.02 11.26
CA SER A 111 0.81 -8.74 11.72
C SER A 111 0.98 -7.69 10.61
N CYS A 112 1.64 -6.58 10.95
CA CYS A 112 1.86 -5.46 10.06
C CYS A 112 3.21 -5.60 9.35
N HIS A 113 3.18 -5.60 8.02
CA HIS A 113 4.38 -5.67 7.19
C HIS A 113 4.36 -4.60 6.09
N GLY A 114 5.54 -4.19 5.62
CA GLY A 114 5.67 -3.47 4.37
C GLY A 114 5.61 -4.44 3.19
N TYR A 115 4.51 -4.49 2.46
CA TYR A 115 4.37 -5.30 1.25
C TYR A 115 5.00 -4.56 0.08
N VAL A 116 5.99 -5.17 -0.56
CA VAL A 116 6.70 -4.59 -1.69
C VAL A 116 6.08 -5.07 -3.00
N GLU A 117 5.65 -4.15 -3.84
CA GLU A 117 5.16 -4.41 -5.20
C GLU A 117 5.77 -3.42 -6.18
N ASP A 118 6.42 -3.93 -7.22
CA ASP A 118 7.06 -3.16 -8.29
C ASP A 118 7.90 -1.97 -7.78
N GLY A 119 8.65 -2.21 -6.70
CA GLY A 119 9.54 -1.22 -6.09
C GLY A 119 8.87 -0.24 -5.13
N ILE A 120 7.62 -0.47 -4.75
CA ILE A 120 6.86 0.37 -3.82
C ILE A 120 6.47 -0.47 -2.60
N ALA A 121 6.88 0.00 -1.41
CA ALA A 121 6.49 -0.59 -0.14
C ALA A 121 5.19 0.05 0.38
N SER A 122 4.17 -0.78 0.62
CA SER A 122 2.88 -0.42 1.20
C SER A 122 2.71 -1.13 2.55
N ARG A 123 2.55 -0.38 3.63
CA ARG A 123 2.34 -0.97 4.95
C ARG A 123 0.91 -1.47 5.09
N VAL A 124 0.75 -2.76 5.36
CA VAL A 124 -0.55 -3.40 5.58
C VAL A 124 -0.49 -4.33 6.78
N CYS A 125 -1.56 -4.32 7.56
CA CYS A 125 -1.75 -5.16 8.73
C CYS A 125 -2.83 -6.19 8.43
N VAL A 126 -2.50 -7.46 8.70
CA VAL A 126 -3.43 -8.59 8.58
C VAL A 126 -3.50 -9.25 9.95
N ASP A 127 -4.69 -9.29 10.55
CA ASP A 127 -4.98 -9.90 11.86
C ASP A 127 -5.97 -11.07 11.76
#